data_AF-A0A3B0UIL4-F1
#
_entry.id   AF-A0A3B0UIL4-F1
#
_cell.length_a   1.000
_cell.length_b   1.000
_cell.length_c   1.000
_cell.angle_alpha   90.00
_cell.angle_beta   90.00
_cell.angle_gamma   90.00
#
_symmetry.space_group_name_H-M   'P 1'
#
loop_
_entity.id
_entity.type
_entity.pdbx_description
1 polymer ?
#
loop_
_entity_poly.entity_id
_entity_poly.type
_entity_poly.pdbx_seq_one_letter_code
_entity_poly.pdbx_strand_id
1 'polypeptide(L)'
;ATSLDDLGNIAQRGTAVIIITPRGDPDWLPQLIRLAQRGIESNVVLLDRGSFGGLGSSVGLQTAVRQLGFPCQIIRQGDVGTPLETQKRRGFWDFRVAGSGKVVSVQNPIHL
;
A
#
# COMPACT_ATOMS: atom_id res chain seq x y z
N ALA A 1 17.61 8.90 -8.50
CA ALA A 1 16.54 7.88 -8.63
C ALA A 1 16.92 6.63 -7.84
N THR A 2 17.09 6.74 -6.52
CA THR A 2 17.87 5.78 -5.70
C THR A 2 17.00 4.78 -4.91
N SER A 3 15.69 5.00 -4.81
CA SER A 3 14.89 4.37 -3.75
C SER A 3 14.51 2.89 -3.96
N LEU A 4 14.39 2.37 -5.19
CA LEU A 4 13.96 0.97 -5.40
C LEU A 4 15.12 -0.02 -5.45
N ASP A 5 16.32 0.42 -5.82
CA ASP A 5 17.51 -0.44 -5.84
C ASP A 5 17.93 -0.85 -4.42
N ASP A 6 17.84 0.08 -3.46
CA ASP A 6 18.08 -0.18 -2.04
C ASP A 6 17.10 -1.23 -1.49
N LEU A 7 15.86 -1.19 -1.95
CA LEU A 7 14.81 -2.12 -1.55
C LEU A 7 15.14 -3.56 -2.00
N GLY A 8 15.73 -3.72 -3.17
CA GLY A 8 16.26 -5.00 -3.61
C GLY A 8 17.28 -5.56 -2.61
N ASN A 9 18.15 -4.74 -2.05
CA ASN A 9 19.21 -5.19 -1.13
C ASN A 9 18.67 -5.63 0.25
N ILE A 10 17.49 -5.16 0.63
CA ILE A 10 16.83 -5.51 1.90
C ILE A 10 15.85 -6.67 1.71
N ALA A 11 15.17 -6.73 0.57
CA ALA A 11 14.17 -7.75 0.28
C ALA A 11 14.80 -9.06 -0.21
N GLN A 12 14.37 -10.18 0.38
CA GLN A 12 14.78 -11.52 -0.03
C GLN A 12 13.88 -12.03 -1.16
N ARG A 13 14.40 -12.99 -1.95
CA ARG A 13 13.59 -13.73 -2.93
C ARG A 13 12.35 -14.32 -2.25
N GLY A 14 11.19 -14.24 -2.91
CA GLY A 14 9.91 -14.68 -2.35
C GLY A 14 9.20 -13.62 -1.49
N THR A 15 9.73 -12.40 -1.42
CA THR A 15 9.04 -11.24 -0.83
C THR A 15 8.18 -10.54 -1.88
N ALA A 16 7.08 -9.92 -1.44
CA ALA A 16 6.27 -9.03 -2.25
C ALA A 16 6.46 -7.56 -1.82
N VAL A 17 6.52 -6.67 -2.79
CA VAL A 17 6.68 -5.22 -2.60
C VAL A 17 5.50 -4.50 -3.23
N ILE A 18 4.93 -3.55 -2.49
CA ILE A 18 3.90 -2.64 -2.99
C ILE A 18 4.52 -1.26 -3.11
N ILE A 19 4.48 -0.71 -4.33
CA ILE A 19 5.08 0.58 -4.66
C ILE A 19 3.95 1.58 -4.81
N ILE A 20 3.83 2.49 -3.85
CA ILE A 20 2.81 3.55 -3.85
C ILE A 20 3.50 4.86 -4.21
N THR A 21 3.11 5.51 -5.31
CA THR A 21 3.80 6.73 -5.75
C THR A 21 2.91 7.70 -6.52
N PRO A 22 3.06 9.02 -6.30
CA PRO A 22 2.50 10.06 -7.18
C PRO A 22 3.42 10.41 -8.36
N ARG A 23 4.58 9.75 -8.49
CA ARG A 23 5.59 10.07 -9.51
C ARG A 23 5.08 9.71 -10.91
N GLY A 24 5.13 10.69 -11.83
CA GLY A 24 4.60 10.53 -13.19
C GLY A 24 5.64 10.23 -14.28
N ASP A 25 6.95 10.32 -13.96
CA ASP A 25 8.01 9.97 -14.91
C ASP A 25 8.32 8.45 -14.87
N PRO A 26 8.76 7.87 -16.00
CA PRO A 26 8.98 6.42 -16.14
C PRO A 26 10.40 5.95 -15.74
N ASP A 27 11.28 6.83 -15.25
CA ASP A 27 12.71 6.51 -15.07
C ASP A 27 12.99 5.38 -14.07
N TRP A 28 12.00 5.04 -13.24
CA TRP A 28 12.07 3.99 -12.23
C TRP A 28 11.58 2.63 -12.75
N LEU A 29 10.95 2.56 -13.94
CA LEU A 29 10.48 1.28 -14.51
C LEU A 29 11.58 0.23 -14.69
N PRO A 30 12.83 0.59 -15.09
CA PRO A 30 13.92 -0.39 -15.13
C PRO A 30 14.23 -1.03 -13.78
N GLN A 31 13.92 -0.36 -12.65
CA GLN A 31 14.10 -0.91 -11.31
C GLN A 31 13.09 -2.02 -11.01
N LEU A 32 11.85 -1.95 -11.54
CA LEU A 32 10.87 -3.03 -11.42
C LEU A 32 11.39 -4.33 -12.04
N ILE A 33 11.99 -4.21 -13.22
CA ILE A 33 12.56 -5.36 -13.94
C ILE A 33 13.67 -6.00 -13.10
N ARG A 34 14.54 -5.17 -12.47
CA ARG A 34 15.60 -5.68 -11.58
C ARG A 34 15.04 -6.38 -10.35
N LEU A 35 13.96 -5.88 -9.74
CA LEU A 35 13.29 -6.55 -8.63
C LEU A 35 12.72 -7.91 -9.05
N ALA A 36 12.05 -7.97 -10.21
CA ALA A 36 11.52 -9.22 -10.75
C ALA A 36 12.63 -10.26 -11.02
N GLN A 37 13.76 -9.83 -11.60
CA GLN A 37 14.92 -10.70 -11.84
C GLN A 37 15.50 -11.30 -10.54
N ARG A 38 15.36 -10.59 -9.41
CA ARG A 38 15.75 -11.07 -8.07
C ARG A 38 14.70 -12.00 -7.44
N GLY A 39 13.56 -12.21 -8.10
CA GLY A 39 12.45 -13.01 -7.58
C GLY A 39 11.63 -12.28 -6.52
N ILE A 40 11.54 -10.95 -6.63
CA ILE A 40 10.68 -10.11 -5.78
C ILE A 40 9.43 -9.76 -6.59
N GLU A 41 8.27 -10.13 -6.06
CA GLU A 41 6.99 -9.78 -6.67
C GLU A 41 6.70 -8.30 -6.43
N SER A 42 6.32 -7.56 -7.48
CA SER A 42 6.11 -6.11 -7.39
C SER A 42 4.71 -5.74 -7.86
N ASN A 43 3.97 -5.00 -7.02
CA ASN A 43 2.67 -4.42 -7.34
C ASN A 43 2.77 -2.90 -7.28
N VAL A 44 2.21 -2.21 -8.27
CA VAL A 44 2.28 -0.75 -8.36
C VAL A 44 0.92 -0.12 -8.08
N VAL A 45 0.92 0.92 -7.25
CA VAL A 45 -0.22 1.79 -6.98
C VAL A 45 0.20 3.21 -7.32
N LEU A 46 -0.39 3.76 -8.37
CA LEU A 46 -0.18 5.14 -8.77
C LEU A 46 -1.23 6.03 -8.12
N LEU A 47 -0.81 7.10 -7.47
CA LEU A 47 -1.71 8.16 -7.07
C LEU A 47 -1.95 9.05 -8.30
N ASP A 48 -3.20 9.25 -8.70
CA ASP A 48 -3.51 10.09 -9.87
C ASP A 48 -3.23 11.56 -9.57
N ARG A 49 -2.18 12.08 -10.20
CA ARG A 49 -1.68 13.43 -9.94
C ARG A 49 -2.76 14.50 -10.11
N GLY A 50 -3.53 14.41 -11.20
CA GLY A 50 -4.63 15.33 -11.49
C GLY A 50 -5.67 15.36 -10.38
N SER A 51 -6.09 14.19 -9.89
CA SER A 51 -7.07 14.11 -8.81
C SER A 51 -6.56 14.69 -7.48
N PHE A 52 -5.24 14.68 -7.22
CA PHE A 52 -4.64 15.25 -6.00
C PHE A 52 -4.12 16.69 -6.19
N GLY A 53 -4.61 17.42 -7.20
CA GLY A 53 -4.25 18.83 -7.44
C GLY A 53 -2.90 19.06 -8.15
N GLY A 54 -2.25 17.99 -8.59
CA GLY A 54 -1.05 18.05 -9.43
C GLY A 54 -1.37 18.14 -10.92
N LEU A 55 -0.31 18.29 -11.74
CA LEU A 55 -0.44 18.30 -13.20
C LEU A 55 -0.24 16.90 -13.79
N GLY A 56 -1.00 16.60 -14.85
CA GLY A 56 -0.91 15.35 -15.62
C GLY A 56 -1.78 14.22 -15.10
N SER A 57 -1.78 13.10 -15.84
CA SER A 57 -2.54 11.89 -15.51
C SER A 57 -1.62 10.69 -15.36
N SER A 58 -1.96 9.79 -14.43
CA SER A 58 -1.21 8.56 -14.20
C SER A 58 -1.57 7.42 -15.16
N VAL A 59 -2.52 7.63 -16.09
CA VAL A 59 -3.01 6.61 -17.05
C VAL A 59 -1.91 6.10 -17.99
N GLY A 60 -1.11 7.01 -18.56
CA GLY A 60 -0.03 6.62 -19.47
C GLY A 60 1.02 5.75 -18.78
N LEU A 61 1.41 6.13 -17.56
CA LEU A 61 2.35 5.38 -16.75
C LEU A 61 1.78 4.02 -16.32
N GLN A 62 0.49 3.95 -15.98
CA GLN A 62 -0.18 2.66 -15.69
C GLN A 62 -0.10 1.71 -16.89
N THR A 63 -0.37 2.20 -18.10
CA THR A 63 -0.26 1.39 -19.31
C THR A 63 1.17 0.86 -19.49
N ALA A 64 2.18 1.70 -19.30
CA ALA A 64 3.59 1.28 -19.40
C ALA A 64 3.95 0.21 -18.36
N VAL A 65 3.54 0.36 -17.10
CA VAL A 65 3.78 -0.64 -16.04
C VAL A 65 3.12 -1.97 -16.38
N ARG A 66 1.87 -1.94 -16.87
CA ARG A 66 1.14 -3.16 -17.27
C ARG A 66 1.77 -3.85 -18.48
N GLN A 67 2.26 -3.08 -19.46
CA GLN A 67 2.98 -3.63 -20.62
C GLN A 67 4.29 -4.33 -20.22
N LEU A 68 4.93 -3.90 -19.13
CA LEU A 68 6.09 -4.58 -18.54
C LEU A 68 5.72 -5.85 -17.74
N GLY A 69 4.44 -6.19 -17.64
CA GLY A 69 3.95 -7.39 -16.96
C GLY A 69 3.68 -7.22 -15.47
N PHE A 70 3.68 -5.98 -14.96
CA PHE A 70 3.43 -5.71 -13.54
C PHE A 70 1.98 -5.27 -13.28
N PRO A 71 1.33 -5.76 -12.20
CA PRO A 71 0.05 -5.24 -11.76
C PRO A 71 0.16 -3.74 -11.42
N CYS A 72 -0.78 -2.96 -11.93
CA CYS A 72 -0.81 -1.52 -11.67
C CYS A 72 -2.24 -1.01 -11.49
N GLN A 73 -2.48 -0.37 -10.36
CA GLN A 73 -3.73 0.32 -10.04
C GLN A 73 -3.50 1.83 -9.98
N ILE A 74 -4.55 2.60 -10.28
CA ILE A 74 -4.58 4.04 -10.05
C ILE A 74 -5.57 4.30 -8.92
N ILE A 75 -5.16 5.08 -7.93
CA ILE A 75 -6.00 5.61 -6.87
C ILE A 75 -6.16 7.10 -7.10
N ARG A 76 -7.40 7.57 -7.16
CA ARG A 76 -7.76 8.99 -7.24
C ARG A 76 -8.14 9.54 -5.86
N GLN A 77 -8.08 10.85 -5.71
CA GLN A 77 -8.62 11.52 -4.54
C GLN A 77 -10.10 11.16 -4.37
N GLY A 78 -10.46 10.63 -3.19
CA GLY A 78 -11.81 10.17 -2.88
C GLY A 78 -12.08 8.69 -3.13
N ASP A 79 -11.18 7.96 -3.80
CA ASP A 79 -11.34 6.51 -4.01
C ASP A 79 -11.15 5.71 -2.70
N VAL A 80 -10.30 6.22 -1.80
CA VAL A 80 -10.10 5.62 -0.48
C VAL A 80 -11.16 6.20 0.46
N GLY A 81 -11.98 5.32 1.03
CA GLY A 81 -13.05 5.68 1.96
C GLY A 81 -12.53 6.31 3.26
N THR A 82 -13.41 6.42 4.25
CA THR A 82 -13.09 7.02 5.55
C THR A 82 -11.83 6.39 6.16
N PRO A 83 -10.85 7.20 6.64
CA PRO A 83 -9.66 6.67 7.30
C PRO A 83 -10.02 5.66 8.39
N LEU A 84 -9.31 4.53 8.44
CA LEU A 84 -9.49 3.49 9.47
C LEU A 84 -9.38 4.05 10.89
N GLU A 85 -8.62 5.12 11.07
CA GLU A 85 -8.48 5.85 12.34
C GLU A 85 -9.80 6.52 12.78
N THR A 86 -10.57 7.05 11.82
CA THR A 86 -11.89 7.65 12.05
C THR A 86 -12.97 6.58 12.21
N GLN A 87 -12.73 5.37 11.70
CA GLN A 87 -13.50 4.17 12.00
C GLN A 87 -13.12 3.67 13.41
N LYS A 88 -13.45 4.46 14.45
CA LYS A 88 -13.36 4.13 15.89
C LYS A 88 -13.20 2.63 16.08
N ARG A 89 -12.00 2.17 16.48
CA ARG A 89 -11.60 0.80 16.92
C ARG A 89 -12.80 -0.15 17.17
N ARG A 90 -13.56 -0.49 16.14
CA ARG A 90 -14.77 -1.32 16.23
C ARG A 90 -14.26 -2.71 15.98
N GLY A 91 -13.72 -3.36 17.00
CA GLY A 91 -13.45 -4.79 16.87
C GLY A 91 -12.28 -5.37 17.64
N PHE A 92 -11.52 -4.62 18.46
CA PHE A 92 -10.69 -5.27 19.46
C PHE A 92 -11.55 -5.50 20.70
N TRP A 93 -12.05 -6.73 20.83
CA TRP A 93 -12.60 -7.21 22.09
C TRP A 93 -11.44 -7.33 23.08
N ASP A 94 -11.48 -6.54 24.16
CA ASP A 94 -10.62 -6.83 25.30
C ASP A 94 -11.21 -8.01 26.05
N PHE A 95 -10.45 -9.09 26.12
CA PHE A 95 -10.83 -10.29 26.85
C PHE A 95 -10.08 -10.33 28.17
N ARG A 96 -10.80 -10.54 29.27
CA ARG A 96 -10.19 -10.79 30.57
C ARG A 96 -10.61 -12.16 31.07
N VAL A 97 -9.67 -12.86 31.69
CA VAL A 97 -9.92 -14.13 32.36
C VAL A 97 -10.37 -13.81 33.79
N ALA A 98 -11.60 -14.17 34.13
CA ALA A 98 -12.09 -14.09 35.51
C ALA A 98 -11.32 -15.09 36.39
N GLY A 99 -11.30 -14.88 37.71
CA GLY A 99 -10.63 -15.81 38.65
C GLY A 99 -11.13 -17.27 38.57
N SER A 100 -12.28 -17.51 37.93
CA SER A 100 -12.85 -18.83 37.63
C SER A 100 -12.35 -19.46 36.32
N GLY A 101 -11.45 -18.82 35.58
CA GLY A 101 -10.96 -19.28 34.27
C GLY A 101 -11.89 -18.97 33.08
N LYS A 102 -13.06 -18.35 33.32
CA LYS A 102 -13.97 -17.92 32.26
C LYS A 102 -13.47 -16.67 31.57
N VAL A 103 -13.53 -16.63 30.23
CA VAL A 103 -13.19 -15.46 29.43
C VAL A 103 -14.42 -14.56 29.28
N VAL A 104 -14.26 -13.27 29.61
CA VAL A 104 -15.33 -12.26 29.51
C VAL A 104 -14.89 -11.15 28.57
N SER A 105 -15.76 -10.76 27.64
CA SER A 105 -15.57 -9.59 26.79
C SER A 105 -15.86 -8.30 27.58
N VAL A 106 -14.90 -7.39 27.61
CA VAL A 106 -15.02 -6.09 28.27
C VAL A 106 -15.08 -5.01 27.19
N GLN A 107 -16.22 -4.31 27.06
CA GLN A 107 -16.27 -3.04 26.36
C GLN A 107 -16.00 -1.92 27.36
N ASN A 108 -15.07 -1.02 27.05
CA ASN A 108 -14.87 0.20 27.83
C ASN A 108 -15.14 1.42 26.95
N PRO A 109 -16.38 1.96 26.90
CA PRO A 109 -16.63 3.23 26.28
C PRO A 109 -16.19 4.35 27.24
N ILE A 110 -14.92 4.77 27.17
CA ILE A 110 -14.54 6.06 27.74
C ILE A 110 -14.91 7.13 26.71
N HIS A 111 -15.97 7.87 27.01
CA HIS A 111 -16.27 9.14 26.37
C HIS A 111 -15.52 10.25 27.12
N LEU A 112 -14.67 10.98 26.39
CA LEU A 112 -14.35 12.39 26.65
C LEU A 112 -14.64 13.16 25.36
#